data_AF-A0A9D9JI49-F1
#
_entry.id   AF-A0A9D9JI49-F1
#
_cell.length_a   1.000
_cell.length_b   1.000
_cell.length_c   1.000
_cell.angle_alpha   90.00
_cell.angle_beta   90.00
_cell.angle_gamma   90.00
#
_symmetry.space_group_name_H-M   'P 1'
#
loop_
_entity.id
_entity.type
_entity.pdbx_description
1 polymer ?
#
loop_
_entity_poly.entity_id
_entity_poly.type
_entity_poly.pdbx_seq_one_letter_code
_entity_poly.pdbx_strand_id
1 'polypeptide(L)' 'MTRERVAVLLMAYGGPDRLDDLPAFLLDVRHGRPYSPELLADLTERYRAIGGRSPILERTRAEALGIERALQEYA' A
#
# COMPACT_ATOMS: atom_id res chain seq x y z
N MET A 1 -29.74 -4.57 -24.63
CA MET A 1 -29.36 -3.50 -23.68
C MET A 1 -27.94 -3.77 -23.22
N THR A 2 -27.00 -2.86 -23.47
CA THR A 2 -25.64 -2.96 -22.91
C THR A 2 -25.69 -2.56 -21.44
N ARG A 3 -25.21 -3.42 -20.54
CA ARG A 3 -25.04 -3.05 -19.13
C ARG A 3 -24.06 -1.86 -19.03
N GLU A 4 -24.43 -0.85 -18.26
CA GLU A 4 -23.54 0.26 -17.93
C GLU A 4 -22.34 -0.27 -17.15
N ARG A 5 -21.13 0.15 -17.52
CA ARG A 5 -19.90 -0.25 -16.83
C ARG A 5 -19.58 0.80 -15.77
N VAL A 6 -19.57 0.37 -14.51
CA VAL A 6 -19.15 1.20 -13.38
C VAL A 6 -17.71 0.84 -13.03
N ALA A 7 -16.84 1.85 -12.94
CA ALA A 7 -15.48 1.71 -12.44
C ALA A 7 -15.44 2.06 -10.95
N VAL A 8 -14.68 1.29 -10.17
CA VAL A 8 -14.46 1.53 -8.74
C VAL A 8 -12.97 1.80 -8.52
N LEU A 9 -12.65 2.98 -7.98
CA LEU A 9 -11.27 3.34 -7.61
C LEU A 9 -11.06 3.03 -6.12
N LEU A 10 -10.26 2.01 -5.82
CA LEU A 10 -9.81 1.72 -4.46
C LEU A 10 -8.51 2.47 -4.16
N MET A 11 -8.50 3.26 -3.09
CA MET A 11 -7.32 3.97 -2.61
C MET A 11 -6.88 3.37 -1.28
N ALA A 12 -5.56 3.23 -1.11
CA ALA A 12 -4.93 2.81 0.14
C ALA A 12 -3.68 3.65 0.36
N TYR A 13 -3.20 3.70 1.61
CA TYR A 13 -1.99 4.43 1.95
C TYR A 13 -0.74 3.85 1.26
N GLY A 14 -0.70 2.52 1.13
CA GLY A 14 0.45 1.80 0.61
C GLY A 14 1.57 1.62 1.63
N GLY A 15 2.74 1.26 1.13
CA GLY A 15 3.97 1.06 1.89
C GLY A 15 5.10 0.62 0.97
N PRO A 16 6.35 0.56 1.47
CA PRO A 16 7.50 0.21 0.65
C PRO A 16 7.48 -1.27 0.24
N ASP A 17 7.85 -1.56 -1.01
CA ASP A 17 7.94 -2.92 -1.55
C ASP A 17 9.26 -3.61 -1.18
N ARG A 18 10.27 -2.83 -0.78
CA ARG A 18 11.58 -3.27 -0.28
C ARG A 18 12.13 -2.27 0.73
N LEU A 19 13.05 -2.70 1.58
CA LEU A 19 13.71 -1.85 2.57
C LEU A 19 14.38 -0.60 1.96
N ASP A 20 14.94 -0.73 0.75
CA ASP A 20 15.61 0.37 0.06
C ASP A 20 14.65 1.50 -0.36
N ASP A 21 13.35 1.22 -0.45
CA ASP A 21 12.32 2.24 -0.75
C ASP A 21 11.93 3.04 0.50
N LEU A 22 12.28 2.56 1.70
CA LEU A 22 11.85 3.13 2.98
C LEU A 22 12.26 4.61 3.18
N PRO A 23 13.47 5.07 2.80
CA PRO A 23 13.84 6.47 2.91
C PRO A 23 12.91 7.39 2.09
N ALA A 24 12.63 7.00 0.84
CA ALA A 24 11.76 7.77 -0.05
C ALA A 24 10.31 7.78 0.45
N PHE A 25 9.81 6.60 0.86
CA PHE A 25 8.50 6.47 1.47
C PHE A 25 8.36 7.35 2.73
N LEU A 26 9.33 7.30 3.64
CA LEU A 26 9.30 8.09 4.87
C LEU A 26 9.31 9.59 4.60
N LEU A 27 10.04 10.04 3.57
CA LEU A 27 10.04 11.43 3.16
C LEU A 27 8.66 11.87 2.65
N ASP A 28 8.01 11.05 1.82
CA ASP A 28 6.67 11.30 1.30
C ASP A 28 5.62 11.39 2.42
N VAL A 29 5.61 10.40 3.31
CA VAL A 29 4.76 10.36 4.51
C VAL A 29 4.94 11.60 5.40
N ARG A 30 6.16 12.13 5.45
CA ARG A 30 6.49 13.30 6.25
C ARG A 30 6.30 14.62 5.51
N HIS A 31 5.79 14.60 4.29
CA HIS A 31 5.63 15.77 3.42
C HIS A 31 6.95 16.53 3.23
N GLY A 32 8.03 15.80 2.98
CA GLY A 32 9.36 16.37 2.79
C GLY A 32 10.08 16.80 4.07
N ARG A 33 9.44 16.72 5.25
CA ARG A 33 10.09 17.09 6.51
C ARG A 33 11.21 16.10 6.85
N PRO A 34 12.38 16.60 7.30
CA PRO A 34 13.49 15.74 7.63
C PRO A 34 13.11 14.75 8.74
N TYR A 35 13.80 13.62 8.76
CA TYR A 35 13.73 12.59 9.78
C TYR A 35 15.14 12.29 10.29
N SER A 36 15.22 11.81 11.53
CA SER A 36 16.51 11.45 12.12
C SER A 36 16.99 10.09 11.60
N PRO A 37 18.31 9.83 11.59
CA PRO A 37 18.85 8.52 11.25
C PRO A 37 18.32 7.40 12.16
N GLU A 38 18.04 7.70 13.43
CA GLU A 38 17.52 6.73 14.40
C GLU A 38 16.10 6.28 14.04
N LEU A 39 15.25 7.20 13.55
CA LEU A 39 13.91 6.84 13.08
C LEU A 39 13.98 5.92 11.85
N LEU A 40 14.87 6.20 10.90
CA LEU A 40 15.05 5.34 9.74
C LEU A 40 15.54 3.94 10.15
N ALA A 41 16.47 3.86 11.10
CA ALA A 41 16.99 2.59 11.61
C ALA A 41 15.90 1.76 12.32
N ASP A 42 15.11 2.38 13.21
CA ASP A 42 13.99 1.72 13.90
C ASP A 42 12.94 1.21 12.91
N LEU A 43 12.52 2.03 11.96
CA LEU A 43 11.56 1.61 10.94
C LEU A 43 12.12 0.50 10.05
N THR A 44 13.41 0.55 9.70
CA THR A 44 14.06 -0.51 8.91
C THR A 44 13.99 -1.84 9.65
N GLU A 45 14.23 -1.86 10.96
CA GLU A 45 14.16 -3.09 11.75
C GLU A 45 12.73 -3.62 11.86
N ARG A 46 11.73 -2.75 12.03
CA ARG A 46 10.32 -3.15 12.00
C ARG A 46 9.92 -3.78 10.68
N TYR A 47 10.33 -3.21 9.54
CA TYR A 47 10.07 -3.79 8.23
C TYR A 47 10.83 -5.10 8.02
N ARG A 48 12.08 -5.21 8.50
CA ARG A 48 12.87 -6.44 8.44
C ARG A 48 12.18 -7.58 9.20
N ALA A 49 11.63 -7.30 10.39
CA ALA A 49 10.92 -8.28 11.22
C ALA A 49 9.67 -8.88 10.53
N ILE A 50 9.07 -8.17 9.56
CA ILE A 50 7.91 -8.63 8.80
C ILE A 50 8.25 -9.14 7.38
N GLY A 51 9.53 -9.38 7.08
CA GLY A 51 9.96 -9.92 5.78
C GLY A 51 10.43 -8.86 4.78
N GLY A 52 10.76 -7.65 5.24
CA GLY A 52 11.45 -6.62 4.47
C GLY A 52 10.59 -5.78 3.53
N ARG A 53 9.25 -5.89 3.62
CA ARG A 53 8.30 -5.15 2.77
C ARG A 53 6.95 -4.94 3.46
N SER A 54 6.16 -4.00 2.96
CA SER A 54 4.77 -3.82 3.37
C SER A 54 3.86 -4.89 2.75
N PRO A 55 2.96 -5.54 3.51
CA PRO A 55 1.96 -6.43 2.97
C PRO A 55 0.76 -5.69 2.36
N ILE A 56 0.69 -4.36 2.50
CA ILE A 56 -0.50 -3.57 2.16
C ILE A 56 -0.81 -3.64 0.66
N LEU A 57 0.18 -3.51 -0.22
CA LEU A 57 -0.06 -3.55 -1.66
C LEU A 57 -0.69 -4.88 -2.11
N GLU A 58 -0.20 -6.00 -1.59
CA GLU A 58 -0.74 -7.33 -1.86
C GLU A 58 -2.19 -7.45 -1.36
N ARG A 59 -2.45 -7.01 -0.13
CA ARG A 59 -3.79 -7.04 0.48
C ARG A 59 -4.78 -6.16 -0.28
N THR A 60 -4.39 -4.92 -0.61
CA THR A 60 -5.24 -3.98 -1.35
C THR A 60 -5.59 -4.52 -2.75
N ARG A 61 -4.67 -5.22 -3.42
CA ARG A 61 -4.97 -5.90 -4.68
C ARG A 61 -5.96 -7.06 -4.50
N ALA A 62 -5.78 -7.86 -3.44
CA ALA A 62 -6.71 -8.95 -3.13
C ALA A 62 -8.11 -8.43 -2.78
N GLU A 63 -8.20 -7.33 -2.03
CA GLU A 63 -9.44 -6.61 -1.71
C GLU A 63 -10.11 -6.07 -2.97
N ALA A 64 -9.36 -5.42 -3.86
CA ALA A 64 -9.89 -4.90 -5.13
C ALA A 64 -10.51 -6.02 -5.98
N LEU A 65 -9.83 -7.15 -6.10
CA LEU A 65 -10.36 -8.33 -6.81
C LEU A 65 -11.58 -8.94 -6.11
N GLY A 66 -11.59 -8.96 -4.78
CA GLY A 66 -12.75 -9.43 -4.01
C GLY A 66 -13.98 -8.56 -4.22
N ILE A 67 -13.79 -7.23 -4.18
CA ILE A 67 -14.85 -6.24 -4.41
C ILE A 67 -15.38 -6.34 -5.84
N GLU A 68 -14.50 -6.44 -6.84
CA GLU A 68 -14.89 -6.59 -8.24
C GLU A 68 -15.79 -7.83 -8.43
N ARG A 69 -15.37 -8.99 -7.91
CA ARG A 69 -16.17 -10.23 -7.98
C ARG A 69 -17.51 -10.07 -7.30
N ALA A 70 -17.54 -9.54 -6.08
CA ALA A 70 -18.79 -9.33 -5.35
C ALA A 70 -19.76 -8.42 -6.13
N LEU A 71 -19.27 -7.31 -6.68
CA LEU A 71 -20.09 -6.40 -7.47
C LEU A 71 -20.62 -7.04 -8.76
N GLN A 72 -19.83 -7.91 -9.40
CA GLN A 72 -20.26 -8.67 -10.57
C GLN A 72 -21.34 -9.71 -10.24
N GLU A 73 -21.33 -10.30 -9.04
CA GLU A 73 -22.37 -11.23 -8.57
C GLU A 73 -23.70 -10.52 -8.26
N TYR A 74 -23.66 -9.27 -7.77
CA TYR A 74 -24.86 -8.47 -7.49
C TYR A 74 -25.47 -7.80 -8.74
N ALA A 75 -24.72 -7.69 -9.84
CA ALA A 75 -25.12 -6.98 -11.05
C ALA A 75 -25.89 -7.86 -12.04
#